data_AF-A0A7J9C9S5-F1
#
_entry.id   AF-A0A7J9C9S5-F1
#
_cell.length_a   1.000
_cell.length_b   1.000
_cell.length_c   1.000
_cell.angle_alpha   90.00
_cell.angle_beta   90.00
_cell.angle_gamma   90.00
#
_symmetry.space_group_name_H-M   'P 1'
#
loop_
_entity.id
_entity.type
_entity.pdbx_description
1 polymer ?
#
loop_
_entity_poly.entity_id
_entity_poly.type
_entity_poly.pdbx_seq_one_letter_code
_entity_poly.pdbx_strand_id
1 'polypeptide(L)'
;MSFFTNHQELKTLFAPFGVVKEARLIRDPKTQRPKGFGFVTFETEAEAQKALKAMNGRIVCGRLIFVEYANDKSQKTDADS
;
A
#
# COMPACT_ATOMS: atom_id res chain seq x y z
N MET A 1 12.01 -17.63 1.01
CA MET A 1 11.18 -17.03 2.08
C MET A 1 10.59 -15.73 1.53
N SER A 2 9.27 -15.66 1.54
CA SER A 2 8.45 -15.02 0.49
C SER A 2 8.55 -13.49 0.45
N PHE A 3 9.11 -12.99 -0.66
CA PHE A 3 9.03 -11.59 -1.10
C PHE A 3 7.74 -11.40 -1.92
N PHE A 4 6.58 -11.67 -1.31
CA PHE A 4 5.30 -11.29 -1.90
C PHE A 4 5.19 -9.78 -1.81
N THR A 5 5.78 -9.07 -2.77
CA THR A 5 5.74 -7.62 -2.88
C THR A 5 5.98 -7.25 -4.34
N ASN A 6 5.07 -7.71 -5.19
CA ASN A 6 4.92 -7.20 -6.54
C ASN A 6 3.68 -6.31 -6.63
N HIS A 7 3.78 -5.25 -7.43
CA HIS A 7 2.67 -4.32 -7.68
C HIS A 7 1.43 -5.05 -8.22
N GLN A 8 1.64 -6.16 -8.92
CA GLN A 8 0.58 -6.95 -9.54
C GLN A 8 -0.27 -7.69 -8.51
N GLU A 9 0.34 -8.25 -7.47
CA GLU A 9 -0.43 -8.89 -6.39
C GLU A 9 -1.22 -7.89 -5.57
N LEU A 10 -0.66 -6.71 -5.28
CA LEU A 10 -1.42 -5.62 -4.68
C LEU A 10 -2.64 -5.29 -5.55
N LYS A 11 -2.44 -5.11 -6.86
CA LYS A 11 -3.56 -4.91 -7.78
C LYS A 11 -4.60 -6.02 -7.69
N THR A 12 -4.21 -7.29 -7.71
CA THR A 12 -5.15 -8.42 -7.63
C THR A 12 -5.87 -8.49 -6.28
N LEU A 13 -5.16 -8.25 -5.17
CA LEU A 13 -5.74 -8.21 -3.82
C LEU A 13 -6.73 -7.07 -3.66
N PHE A 14 -6.47 -5.92 -4.29
CA PHE A 14 -7.26 -4.71 -4.14
C PHE A 14 -8.32 -4.50 -5.23
N ALA A 15 -8.19 -5.20 -6.37
CA ALA A 15 -9.14 -5.20 -7.49
C ALA A 15 -10.60 -5.50 -7.12
N PRO A 16 -10.93 -6.45 -6.22
CA PRO A 16 -12.34 -6.69 -5.85
C PRO A 16 -12.96 -5.54 -5.04
N PHE A 17 -12.15 -4.63 -4.50
CA PHE A 17 -12.65 -3.49 -3.72
C PHE A 17 -12.86 -2.23 -4.58
N GLY A 18 -12.14 -2.12 -5.70
CA GLY A 18 -12.29 -1.01 -6.65
C GLY A 18 -11.18 -0.94 -7.70
N VAL A 19 -11.23 0.09 -8.53
CA VAL A 19 -10.27 0.31 -9.62
C VAL A 19 -8.97 0.90 -9.08
N VAL A 20 -7.89 0.12 -9.15
CA VAL A 20 -6.54 0.56 -8.74
C VAL A 20 -5.88 1.34 -9.89
N LYS A 21 -5.79 2.67 -9.74
CA LYS A 21 -5.06 3.56 -10.66
C LYS A 21 -3.56 3.30 -10.60
N GLU A 22 -3.00 3.24 -9.39
CA GLU A 22 -1.57 3.08 -9.21
C GLU A 22 -1.26 2.17 -8.02
N ALA A 23 -0.22 1.36 -8.15
CA ALA A 23 0.30 0.54 -7.06
C ALA A 23 1.81 0.71 -7.02
N ARG A 24 2.30 1.42 -6.00
CA ARG A 24 3.72 1.65 -5.76
C ARG A 24 4.19 0.84 -4.58
N LEU A 25 5.37 0.27 -4.73
CA LEU A 25 5.93 -0.64 -3.74
C LEU A 25 7.17 -0.01 -3.16
N ILE A 26 7.17 0.24 -1.84
CA ILE A 26 8.28 0.95 -1.23
C ILE A 26 9.43 -0.03 -1.01
N ARG A 27 10.51 0.27 -1.72
CA ARG A 27 11.78 -0.42 -1.58
C ARG A 27 12.77 0.52 -0.93
N ASP A 28 13.65 -0.05 -0.13
CA ASP A 28 14.72 0.69 0.50
C ASP A 28 15.71 1.15 -0.60
N PRO A 29 16.00 2.45 -0.74
CA PRO A 29 16.82 2.95 -1.84
C PRO A 29 18.27 2.44 -1.75
N LYS A 30 18.76 2.10 -0.56
CA LYS A 30 20.13 1.61 -0.35
C LYS A 30 20.28 0.12 -0.62
N THR A 31 19.32 -0.68 -0.19
CA THR A 31 19.41 -2.15 -0.30
C THR A 31 18.57 -2.73 -1.43
N GLN A 32 17.75 -1.91 -2.09
CA GLN A 32 16.72 -2.31 -3.07
C GLN A 32 15.74 -3.38 -2.54
N ARG A 33 15.77 -3.65 -1.22
CA ARG A 33 14.89 -4.64 -0.60
C ARG A 33 13.53 -4.01 -0.33
N PRO A 34 12.43 -4.74 -0.58
CA PRO A 34 11.11 -4.26 -0.22
C PRO A 34 11.03 -4.09 1.29
N LYS A 35 10.59 -2.91 1.75
CA LYS A 35 10.40 -2.66 3.19
C LYS A 35 9.16 -3.35 3.76
N GLY A 36 8.40 -4.06 2.92
CA GLY A 36 7.18 -4.76 3.32
C GLY A 36 5.94 -3.88 3.34
N PHE A 37 5.99 -2.68 2.75
CA PHE A 37 4.83 -1.80 2.59
C PHE A 37 4.78 -1.18 1.19
N GLY A 38 3.58 -0.77 0.79
CA GLY A 38 3.29 -0.17 -0.50
C GLY A 38 2.09 0.75 -0.44
N PHE A 39 1.96 1.60 -1.45
CA PHE A 39 0.86 2.54 -1.63
C PHE A 39 0.01 2.09 -2.80
N VAL A 40 -1.31 2.14 -2.62
CA VAL A 40 -2.30 1.81 -3.64
C VAL A 40 -3.23 3.01 -3.78
N THR A 41 -3.30 3.55 -4.99
CA THR A 41 -4.16 4.67 -5.35
C THR A 41 -5.38 4.11 -6.07
N PHE A 42 -6.56 4.36 -5.51
CA PHE A 42 -7.84 4.02 -6.12
C PHE A 42 -8.38 5.16 -6.98
N GLU A 43 -9.38 4.85 -7.80
CA GLU A 43 -10.10 5.84 -8.59
C GLU A 43 -10.99 6.73 -7.72
N THR A 44 -11.68 6.14 -6.74
CA THR A 44 -12.58 6.87 -5.83
C THR A 44 -12.25 6.63 -4.35
N GLU A 45 -12.59 7.59 -3.50
CA GLU A 45 -12.42 7.48 -2.06
C GLU A 45 -13.31 6.38 -1.44
N ALA A 46 -14.51 6.17 -2.00
CA ALA A 46 -15.44 5.14 -1.56
C ALA A 46 -14.84 3.73 -1.71
N GLU A 47 -14.16 3.46 -2.83
CA GLU A 47 -13.43 2.21 -3.07
C GLU A 47 -12.26 2.05 -2.09
N ALA A 48 -11.49 3.11 -1.87
CA ALA A 48 -10.38 3.10 -0.93
C ALA A 48 -10.84 2.81 0.51
N GLN A 49 -11.93 3.43 0.96
CA GLN A 49 -12.51 3.19 2.29
C GLN A 49 -13.00 1.75 2.44
N LYS A 50 -13.60 1.18 1.39
CA LYS A 50 -14.06 -0.22 1.37
C LYS A 50 -12.88 -1.18 1.46
N ALA A 51 -11.82 -0.94 0.69
CA ALA A 51 -10.58 -1.70 0.76
C ALA A 51 -9.97 -1.63 2.15
N LEU A 52 -9.86 -0.44 2.73
CA LEU A 52 -9.34 -0.23 4.09
C LEU A 52 -10.12 -1.06 5.11
N LYS A 53 -11.45 -0.94 5.15
CA LYS A 53 -12.26 -1.67 6.13
C LYS A 53 -12.19 -3.19 5.96
N ALA A 54 -12.07 -3.68 4.73
CA ALA A 54 -12.03 -5.11 4.44
C ALA A 54 -10.65 -5.74 4.66
N MET A 55 -9.58 -4.99 4.44
CA MET A 55 -8.20 -5.47 4.41
C MET A 55 -7.38 -5.09 5.64
N ASN A 56 -7.75 -4.03 6.35
CA ASN A 56 -7.06 -3.62 7.56
C ASN A 56 -7.16 -4.71 8.65
N GLY A 57 -6.01 -5.20 9.10
CA GLY A 57 -5.94 -6.27 10.11
C GLY A 57 -6.15 -7.69 9.56
N ARG A 58 -6.20 -7.88 8.23
CA ARG A 58 -6.29 -9.23 7.65
C ARG A 58 -4.94 -9.93 7.56
N ILE A 59 -4.98 -11.25 7.58
CA ILE A 59 -3.80 -12.08 7.30
C ILE A 59 -3.78 -12.41 5.80
N VAL A 60 -2.74 -11.93 5.12
CA VAL A 60 -2.46 -12.21 3.71
C VAL A 60 -1.14 -12.97 3.64
N CYS A 61 -1.16 -14.16 3.03
CA CYS A 61 0.03 -15.02 2.91
C CYS A 61 0.76 -15.28 4.24
N GLY A 62 0.01 -15.41 5.35
CA GLY A 62 0.57 -15.65 6.68
C GLY A 62 1.17 -14.41 7.36
N ARG A 63 1.02 -13.21 6.78
CA ARG A 63 1.39 -11.94 7.40
C ARG A 63 0.16 -11.07 7.61
N LEU A 64 0.10 -10.44 8.78
CA LEU A 64 -0.93 -9.46 9.08
C LEU A 64 -0.62 -8.17 8.33
N ILE A 65 -1.57 -7.70 7.53
CA ILE A 65 -1.47 -6.46 6.78
C ILE A 65 -2.31 -5.37 7.46
N PHE A 66 -1.80 -4.15 7.39
CA PHE A 66 -2.51 -2.96 7.84
C PHE A 66 -2.74 -2.08 6.63
N VAL A 67 -3.98 -1.62 6.49
CA VAL A 67 -4.37 -0.70 5.42
C VAL A 67 -4.87 0.54 6.11
N GLU A 68 -4.32 1.68 5.71
CA GLU A 68 -4.65 2.98 6.27
C GLU A 68 -4.72 4.00 5.13
N TYR A 69 -5.36 5.13 5.39
CA TYR A 69 -5.35 6.25 4.45
C TYR A 69 -3.91 6.74 4.28
N ALA A 70 -3.46 6.78 3.03
CA ALA A 70 -2.16 7.33 2.70
C ALA A 70 -2.20 8.84 2.95
N ASN A 71 -1.71 9.26 4.12
CA ASN A 71 -1.50 10.67 4.36
C ASN A 71 -0.20 11.03 3.64
N ASP A 72 -0.31 11.77 2.54
CA ASP A 72 0.82 12.27 1.77
C ASP A 72 1.55 13.34 2.60
N LYS A 73 2.23 12.93 3.67
CA LYS A 73 3.26 13.73 4.32
C LYS A 73 4.58 13.58 3.56
N SER A 74 4.52 13.61 2.23
CA SER A 74 5.66 13.95 1.37
C SER A 74 5.96 15.44 1.41
N GLN A 75 5.39 16.20 2.34
CA GLN A 75 6.06 17.41 2.82
C GLN A 75 6.95 17.00 3.99
N LYS A 76 8.19 16.62 3.66
CA LYS A 76 9.31 17.17 4.43
C LYS A 76 9.11 18.67 4.36
N THR A 77 8.57 19.25 5.43
CA THR A 77 8.82 20.65 5.70
C THR A 77 10.30 20.68 6.05
N ASP A 78 11.12 21.03 5.07
CA ASP A 78 12.42 21.65 5.32
C ASP A 78 12.14 22.95 6.10
N ALA A 79 11.93 22.81 7.41
CA ALA A 79 11.81 23.88 8.38
C ALA A 79 12.69 23.51 9.57
N ASP A 80 14.01 23.57 9.34
CA ASP A 80 15.00 23.80 10.39
C ASP A 80 15.77 25.06 9.96
N SER A 81 15.89 26.02 10.89
CA SER A 81 16.15 27.46 10.69
C SER A 81 17.49 27.86 10.08
#